data_AF-A0A1Y2B0P3-F1
#
_entry.id   AF-A0A1Y2B0P3-F1
#
_cell.length_a   1.000
_cell.length_b   1.000
_cell.length_c   1.000
_cell.angle_alpha   90.00
_cell.angle_beta   90.00
_cell.angle_gamma   90.00
#
_symmetry.space_group_name_H-M   'P 1'
#
loop_
_entity.id
_entity.type
_entity.pdbx_description
1 polymer ?
#
loop_
_entity_poly.entity_id
_entity_poly.type
_entity_poly.pdbx_seq_one_letter_code
_entity_poly.pdbx_strand_id
1 'polypeptide(L)'
;MQIKTFSILAILSIAVSAANIVPVAVGGACGGSIQNAPICDTNLDCISTSGALGSAGICTLKVSDVGGPCQQPLQYSAVCKAGLVCVLPLYPIMPGASGTCQIEICSSRTSTTTAAASTGG
;
A
#
# COMPACT_ATOMS: atom_id res chain seq x y z
N MET A 1 -0.06 52.64 45.01
CA MET A 1 0.91 51.73 44.37
C MET A 1 0.12 50.88 43.37
N GLN A 2 0.13 51.28 42.09
CA GLN A 2 -0.72 50.73 41.03
C GLN A 2 0.02 49.59 40.31
N ILE A 3 -0.37 48.35 40.56
CA ILE A 3 0.12 47.16 39.85
C ILE A 3 -0.63 47.10 38.51
N LYS A 4 -0.15 47.85 37.52
CA LYS A 4 -0.61 47.73 36.13
C LYS A 4 0.10 46.52 35.49
N THR A 5 -0.27 45.32 35.91
CA THR A 5 0.11 44.08 35.22
C THR A 5 -1.03 43.68 34.28
N PHE A 6 -1.30 44.54 33.30
CA PHE A 6 -2.22 44.23 32.21
C PHE A 6 -1.40 43.85 30.99
N SER A 7 -1.77 42.72 30.41
CA SER A 7 -1.57 42.40 29.00
C SER A 7 -0.13 42.34 28.53
N ILE A 8 0.46 41.14 28.52
CA ILE A 8 0.79 40.49 27.25
C ILE A 8 0.61 38.98 27.47
N LEU A 9 -0.61 38.48 27.25
CA LEU A 9 -0.81 37.07 26.92
C LEU A 9 -0.26 36.95 25.50
N ALA A 10 1.02 36.59 25.36
CA ALA A 10 1.61 36.29 24.07
C ALA A 10 0.96 35.00 23.57
N ILE A 11 -0.16 35.15 22.87
CA ILE A 11 -0.82 34.09 22.12
C ILE A 11 0.21 33.65 21.09
N LEU A 12 0.93 32.57 21.40
CA LEU A 12 1.87 31.94 20.50
C LEU A 12 1.04 31.32 19.38
N SER A 13 0.75 32.10 18.34
CA SER A 13 0.07 31.67 17.13
C SER A 13 0.97 30.64 16.44
N ILE A 14 0.78 29.37 16.78
CA ILE A 14 1.45 28.27 16.12
C ILE A 14 0.87 28.22 14.70
N ALA A 15 1.58 28.83 13.75
CA ALA A 15 1.28 28.68 12.34
C ALA A 15 1.54 27.21 11.98
N VAL A 16 0.46 26.40 12.00
CA VAL A 16 0.52 25.06 11.45
C VAL A 16 0.77 25.23 9.95
N SER A 17 2.02 25.05 9.56
CA SER A 17 2.41 25.09 8.16
C SER A 17 1.85 23.80 7.57
N ALA A 18 0.67 23.88 6.95
CA ALA A 18 0.20 22.85 6.06
C ALA A 18 1.20 22.79 4.90
N ALA A 19 2.26 21.99 5.05
CA ALA A 19 3.09 21.68 3.90
C ALA A 19 2.13 21.07 2.89
N ASN A 20 2.14 21.59 1.66
CA ASN A 20 1.52 20.94 0.52
C ASN A 20 2.24 19.60 0.34
N ILE A 21 1.78 18.59 1.06
CA ILE A 21 2.27 17.22 0.92
C ILE A 21 1.70 16.75 -0.40
N VAL A 22 2.47 16.93 -1.47
CA VAL A 22 2.15 16.33 -2.76
C VAL A 22 2.29 14.81 -2.56
N PRO A 23 1.20 14.04 -2.72
CA PRO A 23 1.29 12.60 -2.59
C PRO A 23 2.25 12.04 -3.63
N VAL A 24 3.06 11.08 -3.19
CA VAL A 24 4.12 10.50 -4.01
C VAL A 24 3.57 9.33 -4.84
N ALA A 25 3.80 9.38 -6.15
CA ALA A 25 3.41 8.34 -7.09
C ALA A 25 4.24 7.05 -6.92
N VAL A 26 3.83 5.98 -7.61
CA VAL A 26 4.57 4.71 -7.64
C VAL A 26 6.05 4.95 -8.00
N GLY A 27 6.95 4.32 -7.25
CA GLY A 27 8.39 4.42 -7.43
C GLY A 27 9.03 5.63 -6.75
N GLY A 28 8.26 6.56 -6.18
CA GLY A 28 8.80 7.68 -5.43
C GLY A 28 9.12 7.32 -3.97
N ALA A 29 9.94 8.16 -3.33
CA ALA A 29 10.36 7.97 -1.94
C ALA A 29 9.27 8.39 -0.96
N CYS A 30 9.10 7.62 0.11
CA CYS A 30 8.13 7.86 1.17
C CYS A 30 8.73 7.65 2.56
N GLY A 31 8.08 8.19 3.59
CA GLY A 31 8.54 8.07 4.97
C GLY A 31 9.84 8.84 5.25
N GLY A 32 10.60 8.38 6.24
CA GLY A 32 11.77 9.09 6.75
C GLY A 32 11.50 9.82 8.08
N SER A 33 12.52 9.94 8.91
CA SER A 33 12.50 10.67 10.19
C SER A 33 12.60 12.18 9.98
N ILE A 34 11.79 12.74 9.08
CA ILE A 34 11.73 14.18 8.80
C ILE A 34 10.33 14.72 9.09
N GLN A 35 10.26 15.97 9.55
CA GLN A 35 9.01 16.71 9.65
C GLN A 35 8.40 16.81 8.24
N ASN A 36 7.16 16.36 8.07
CA ASN A 36 6.47 16.26 6.78
C ASN A 36 7.10 15.26 5.80
N ALA A 37 7.45 14.08 6.31
CA ALA A 37 7.84 12.95 5.48
C ALA A 37 6.86 12.73 4.30
N PRO A 38 7.37 12.52 3.08
CA PRO A 38 6.54 12.24 1.91
C PRO A 38 5.68 10.99 2.16
N ILE A 39 4.38 11.10 1.86
CA ILE A 39 3.44 9.97 1.92
C ILE A 39 3.10 9.53 0.51
N CYS A 40 2.87 8.24 0.34
CA CYS A 40 2.41 7.72 -0.93
C CYS A 40 0.98 8.16 -1.22
N ASP A 41 0.65 8.23 -2.51
CA ASP A 41 -0.71 8.45 -2.98
C ASP A 41 -1.70 7.37 -2.48
N THR A 42 -2.99 7.63 -2.67
CA THR A 42 -4.06 6.79 -2.16
C THR A 42 -3.96 5.39 -2.79
N ASN A 43 -4.06 4.34 -1.95
CA ASN A 43 -3.89 2.92 -2.34
C ASN A 43 -2.46 2.49 -2.70
N LEU A 44 -1.45 3.28 -2.32
CA LEU A 44 -0.06 2.85 -2.35
C LEU A 44 0.41 2.43 -0.96
N ASP A 45 1.40 1.54 -0.93
CA ASP A 45 2.07 1.10 0.29
C ASP A 45 3.51 1.61 0.30
N CYS A 46 3.93 2.16 1.44
CA CYS A 46 5.28 2.65 1.64
C CYS A 46 6.18 1.52 2.15
N ILE A 47 6.88 0.85 1.25
CA ILE A 47 7.75 -0.27 1.60
C ILE A 47 9.11 0.28 2.03
N SER A 48 9.40 0.20 3.33
CA SER A 48 10.71 0.56 3.87
C SER A 48 11.77 -0.43 3.38
N THR A 49 12.84 0.08 2.79
CA THR A 49 13.91 -0.76 2.22
C THR A 49 14.85 -1.33 3.29
N SER A 50 14.86 -0.73 4.48
CA SER A 50 15.76 -1.09 5.59
C SER A 50 15.04 -1.77 6.76
N GLY A 51 13.70 -1.80 6.78
CA GLY A 51 12.90 -2.37 7.86
C GLY A 51 12.98 -1.61 9.20
N ALA A 52 13.67 -0.47 9.24
CA ALA A 52 13.83 0.34 10.44
C ALA A 52 12.73 1.43 10.55
N LEU A 53 12.20 1.62 11.76
CA LEU A 53 11.20 2.66 12.05
C LEU A 53 11.75 4.04 11.70
N GLY A 54 11.01 4.79 10.87
CA GLY A 54 11.44 6.11 10.40
C GLY A 54 12.43 6.10 9.25
N SER A 55 12.74 4.95 8.65
CA SER A 55 13.52 4.92 7.40
C SER A 55 12.67 5.29 6.19
N ALA A 56 13.32 5.90 5.20
CA ALA A 56 12.72 6.11 3.89
C ALA A 56 12.41 4.76 3.22
N GLY A 57 11.33 4.72 2.47
CA GLY A 57 10.88 3.60 1.67
C GLY A 57 10.51 4.06 0.27
N ILE A 58 9.93 3.15 -0.51
CA ILE A 58 9.44 3.42 -1.85
C ILE A 58 7.93 3.14 -1.91
N CYS A 59 7.20 4.03 -2.56
CA CYS A 59 5.78 3.85 -2.83
C CYS A 59 5.57 2.77 -3.88
N THR A 60 4.84 1.73 -3.50
CA THR A 60 4.53 0.60 -4.38
C THR A 60 3.03 0.37 -4.44
N LEU A 61 2.57 -0.27 -5.51
CA LEU A 61 1.18 -0.69 -5.62
C LEU A 61 0.88 -1.71 -4.53
N LYS A 62 -0.32 -1.60 -3.94
CA LYS A 62 -0.78 -2.56 -2.93
C LYS A 62 -0.82 -3.96 -3.52
N VAL A 63 -0.23 -4.92 -2.82
CA VAL A 63 -0.27 -6.32 -3.24
C VAL A 63 -1.43 -7.01 -2.54
N SER A 64 -2.36 -7.58 -3.31
CA SER A 64 -3.50 -8.35 -2.82
C SER A 64 -3.21 -9.85 -2.87
N ASP A 65 -3.52 -10.55 -1.78
CA ASP A 65 -3.55 -12.03 -1.72
C ASP A 65 -4.83 -12.60 -2.37
N VAL A 66 -4.99 -13.93 -2.35
CA VAL A 66 -6.15 -14.64 -2.90
C VAL A 66 -7.46 -14.08 -2.35
N GLY A 67 -8.41 -13.81 -3.23
CA GLY A 67 -9.70 -13.20 -2.92
C GLY A 67 -9.65 -11.67 -2.76
N GLY A 68 -8.46 -11.06 -2.76
CA GLY A 68 -8.31 -9.61 -2.69
C GLY A 68 -8.66 -8.92 -4.02
N PRO A 69 -8.97 -7.61 -3.99
CA PRO A 69 -9.35 -6.86 -5.18
C PRO A 69 -8.14 -6.62 -6.08
N CYS A 70 -8.39 -6.61 -7.39
CA CYS A 70 -7.43 -6.22 -8.42
C CYS A 70 -8.15 -5.45 -9.53
N GLN A 71 -7.38 -4.68 -10.30
CA GLN A 71 -7.87 -3.87 -11.41
C GLN A 71 -9.08 -2.98 -11.05
N GLN A 72 -8.99 -2.33 -9.87
CA GLN A 72 -9.99 -1.39 -9.37
C GLN A 72 -10.02 -0.12 -10.23
N PRO A 73 -11.16 0.58 -10.32
CA PRO A 73 -11.30 1.85 -11.05
C PRO A 73 -10.68 3.02 -10.25
N LEU A 74 -9.44 2.86 -9.83
CA LEU A 74 -8.67 3.82 -9.04
C LEU A 74 -7.38 4.13 -9.79
N GLN A 75 -6.81 5.33 -9.58
CA GLN A 75 -5.54 5.75 -10.20
C GLN A 75 -4.40 4.76 -9.90
N TYR A 76 -4.42 4.15 -8.71
CA TYR A 76 -3.50 3.10 -8.29
C TYR A 76 -4.31 1.89 -7.83
N SER A 77 -4.51 0.93 -8.74
CA SER A 77 -5.16 -0.33 -8.41
C SER A 77 -4.20 -1.28 -7.70
N ALA A 78 -4.72 -2.03 -6.73
CA ALA A 78 -3.99 -3.16 -6.17
C ALA A 78 -3.64 -4.18 -7.27
N VAL A 79 -2.46 -4.77 -7.13
CA VAL A 79 -1.93 -5.83 -7.99
C VAL A 79 -1.96 -7.16 -7.25
N CYS A 80 -2.16 -8.25 -7.98
CA CYS A 80 -2.11 -9.56 -7.37
C CYS A 80 -0.67 -9.94 -7.01
N LYS A 81 -0.52 -10.66 -5.90
CA LYS A 81 0.77 -11.24 -5.50
C LYS A 81 1.33 -12.11 -6.62
N ALA A 82 2.66 -12.21 -6.70
CA ALA A 82 3.31 -13.05 -7.70
C ALA A 82 2.76 -14.49 -7.66
N GLY A 83 2.34 -15.01 -8.81
CA GLY A 83 1.68 -16.33 -8.94
C GLY A 83 0.15 -16.33 -8.83
N LEU A 84 -0.47 -15.15 -8.69
CA LEU A 84 -1.92 -14.98 -8.71
C LEU A 84 -2.36 -14.24 -9.99
N VAL A 85 -3.52 -14.60 -10.52
CA VAL A 85 -4.12 -13.94 -11.69
C VAL A 85 -5.31 -13.10 -11.26
N CYS A 86 -5.40 -11.90 -11.82
CA CYS A 86 -6.56 -11.05 -11.64
C CYS A 86 -7.72 -11.54 -12.52
N VAL A 87 -8.78 -12.05 -11.88
CA VAL A 87 -9.98 -12.54 -12.56
C VAL A 87 -11.07 -11.47 -12.45
N LEU A 88 -11.47 -10.90 -13.59
CA LEU A 88 -12.58 -9.95 -13.63
C LEU A 88 -13.92 -10.70 -13.61
N PRO A 89 -14.96 -10.16 -12.94
CA PRO A 89 -16.28 -10.75 -12.97
C PRO A 89 -16.83 -10.74 -14.39
N LEU A 90 -17.18 -11.92 -14.90
CA LEU A 90 -17.74 -12.10 -16.25
C LEU A 90 -19.15 -11.53 -16.40
N TYR A 91 -19.88 -11.30 -15.29
CA TYR A 91 -21.23 -10.74 -15.31
C TYR A 91 -21.63 -10.14 -13.95
N PRO A 92 -22.30 -8.97 -13.91
CA PRO A 92 -22.47 -8.02 -15.01
C PRO A 92 -21.15 -7.34 -15.37
N ILE A 93 -20.90 -7.15 -16.67
CA ILE A 93 -19.73 -6.43 -17.20
C ILE A 93 -19.96 -4.94 -17.00
N MET A 94 -19.79 -4.46 -15.77
CA MET A 94 -19.88 -3.03 -15.46
C MET A 94 -18.54 -2.35 -15.77
N PRO A 95 -18.54 -1.21 -16.48
CA PRO A 95 -17.35 -0.37 -16.59
C PRO A 95 -16.84 -0.02 -15.19
N GLY A 96 -15.58 -0.36 -14.88
CA GLY A 96 -15.01 -0.18 -13.55
C GLY A 96 -15.25 -1.33 -12.56
N ALA A 97 -15.71 -2.50 -13.02
CA ALA A 97 -15.75 -3.68 -12.18
C ALA A 97 -14.33 -4.11 -11.76
N SER A 98 -14.08 -4.11 -10.45
CA SER A 98 -12.86 -4.67 -9.87
C SER A 98 -12.87 -6.19 -9.95
N GLY A 99 -11.76 -6.77 -10.41
CA GLY A 99 -11.53 -8.21 -10.35
C GLY A 99 -11.10 -8.68 -8.97
N THR A 100 -10.91 -9.99 -8.85
CA THR A 100 -10.32 -10.63 -7.66
C THR A 100 -9.09 -11.44 -8.02
N CYS A 101 -8.07 -11.36 -7.16
CA CYS A 101 -6.88 -12.18 -7.30
C CYS A 101 -7.23 -13.62 -6.99
N GLN A 102 -7.10 -14.51 -7.96
CA GLN A 102 -7.27 -15.93 -7.77
C GLN A 102 -5.94 -16.63 -7.97
N ILE A 103 -5.78 -17.77 -7.33
CA ILE A 103 -4.68 -18.65 -7.64
C ILE A 103 -4.85 -19.00 -9.10
N GLU A 104 -3.84 -18.73 -9.91
CA GLU A 104 -3.78 -19.38 -11.21
C GLU A 104 -3.66 -20.86 -10.86
N ILE A 105 -4.79 -21.57 -10.85
CA ILE A 105 -4.79 -22.97 -11.22
C ILE A 105 -4.30 -22.96 -12.65
N CYS A 106 -2.98 -22.82 -12.79
CA CYS A 106 -2.27 -23.49 -13.82
C CYS A 106 -2.94 -24.86 -13.83
N SER A 107 -3.51 -25.18 -14.98
CA SER A 107 -3.60 -26.55 -15.38
C SER A 107 -2.16 -27.08 -15.45
N SER A 108 -1.46 -27.16 -14.29
CA SER A 108 -0.53 -28.20 -13.97
C SER A 108 -1.38 -29.45 -13.93
N ARG A 109 -1.77 -29.87 -15.13
CA ARG A 109 -2.02 -31.24 -15.49
C ARG A 109 -0.91 -32.00 -14.79
N THR A 110 -1.25 -32.62 -13.68
CA THR A 110 -0.61 -33.83 -13.19
C THR A 110 0.91 -33.83 -13.38
N SER A 111 1.62 -33.14 -12.48
CA SER A 111 2.81 -33.78 -11.91
C SER A 111 2.47 -34.12 -10.46
N THR A 112 1.43 -34.93 -10.33
CA THR A 112 1.37 -35.99 -9.32
C THR A 112 2.54 -36.93 -9.61
N THR A 113 3.77 -36.51 -9.33
CA THR A 113 4.81 -37.47 -8.97
C THR A 113 4.53 -37.80 -7.52
N THR A 114 3.72 -38.84 -7.36
CA THR A 114 3.59 -39.62 -6.15
C THR A 114 5.00 -39.91 -5.63
N ALA A 115 5.49 -39.12 -4.68
CA ALA A 115 6.53 -39.59 -3.78
C ALA A 115 5.82 -40.51 -2.78
N ALA A 116 5.40 -41.67 -3.27
CA ALA A 116 5.04 -42.78 -2.41
C ALA A 116 6.33 -43.21 -1.70
N ALA A 117 6.34 -43.05 -0.38
CA ALA A 117 7.26 -43.76 0.48
C ALA A 117 7.26 -45.26 0.11
N SER A 118 8.43 -45.85 -0.09
CA SER A 118 8.59 -47.29 0.05
C SER A 118 9.91 -47.60 0.75
N THR A 119 9.75 -48.11 1.97
CA THR A 119 10.77 -48.70 2.84
C THR A 119 10.95 -50.16 2.46
N GLY A 120 12.19 -50.68 2.45
CA GLY A 120 12.48 -52.10 2.71
C GLY A 120 12.90 -52.97 1.51
N GLY A 121 14.10 -53.54 1.63
CA GLY A 121 14.70 -54.58 0.79
C GLY A 121 16.08 -54.92 1.30
#